data_AF-A0A962EIN4-F1
#
_entry.id   AF-A0A962EIN4-F1
#
_cell.length_a   1.000
_cell.length_b   1.000
_cell.length_c   1.000
_cell.angle_alpha   90.00
_cell.angle_beta   90.00
_cell.angle_gamma   90.00
#
_symmetry.space_group_name_H-M   'P 1'
#
loop_
_entity.id
_entity.type
_entity.pdbx_description
1 polymer ?
#
loop_
_entity_poly.entity_id
_entity_poly.type
_entity_poly.pdbx_seq_one_letter_code
_entity_poly.pdbx_strand_id
1 'polypeptide(L)'
;MPHVHAPGLVLRFDPQTLASDGASFTGTDDVEYSPQQFYVCIEANPKDALWVPLFAGPGPGRKGIAPKGKTGGPRWIKYSSFYDSGHLCRIAHKAAQLASKAAYDESTPKAPNRMALADLPVRSEFPDDSAFRPMAGNVALR
;
A
#
# COMPACT_ATOMS: atom_id res chain seq x y z
N MET A 1 -8.86 11.04 14.53
CA MET A 1 -9.79 10.97 13.39
C MET A 1 -9.22 9.98 12.38
N PRO A 2 -10.05 9.13 11.77
CA PRO A 2 -9.60 8.22 10.72
C PRO A 2 -9.26 9.01 9.45
N HIS A 3 -8.35 8.45 8.63
CA HIS A 3 -8.11 8.96 7.29
C HIS A 3 -9.33 8.74 6.41
N VAL A 4 -9.57 9.66 5.48
CA VAL A 4 -10.47 9.40 4.34
C VAL A 4 -9.67 8.65 3.29
N HIS A 5 -10.02 7.38 3.07
CA HIS A 5 -9.38 6.55 2.05
C HIS A 5 -9.84 7.00 0.66
N ALA A 6 -8.88 7.40 -0.15
CA ALA A 6 -9.09 7.93 -1.48
C ALA A 6 -7.81 7.75 -2.31
N PRO A 7 -7.90 7.70 -3.64
CA PRO A 7 -6.74 7.63 -4.52
C PRO A 7 -5.69 8.67 -4.16
N GLY A 8 -4.43 8.25 -4.13
CA GLY A 8 -3.30 9.08 -3.74
C GLY A 8 -3.02 9.10 -2.25
N LEU A 9 -3.86 8.52 -1.38
CA LEU A 9 -3.50 8.34 0.04
C LEU A 9 -2.31 7.40 0.17
N VAL A 10 -1.33 7.78 0.98
CA VAL A 10 -0.20 6.92 1.32
C VAL A 10 -0.19 6.67 2.82
N LEU A 11 -0.07 5.42 3.23
CA LEU A 11 0.07 5.01 4.63
C LEU A 11 1.14 3.94 4.74
N ARG A 12 1.80 3.86 5.89
CA ARG A 12 2.53 2.66 6.26
C ARG A 12 1.57 1.64 6.83
N PHE A 13 1.73 0.38 6.46
CA PHE A 13 1.00 -0.72 7.04
C PHE A 13 1.95 -1.79 7.55
N ASP A 14 1.52 -2.46 8.61
CA ASP A 14 2.09 -3.70 9.07
C ASP A 14 1.42 -4.87 8.32
N PRO A 15 2.15 -5.59 7.43
CA PRO A 15 1.59 -6.65 6.61
C PRO A 15 1.00 -7.81 7.42
N GLN A 16 1.55 -8.11 8.60
CA GLN A 16 1.05 -9.17 9.47
C GLN A 16 -0.32 -8.83 10.06
N THR A 17 -0.51 -7.58 10.47
CA THR A 17 -1.81 -7.05 10.91
C THR A 17 -2.81 -7.08 9.76
N LEU A 18 -2.42 -6.67 8.55
CA LEU A 18 -3.28 -6.77 7.36
C LEU A 18 -3.77 -8.20 7.12
N ALA A 19 -2.86 -9.18 7.17
CA ALA A 19 -3.21 -10.58 6.98
C ALA A 19 -4.15 -11.10 8.09
N SER A 20 -3.91 -10.71 9.34
CA SER A 20 -4.72 -11.10 10.49
C SER A 20 -6.15 -10.51 10.44
N ASP A 21 -6.29 -9.32 9.86
CA ASP A 21 -7.57 -8.63 9.68
C ASP A 21 -8.22 -8.89 8.30
N GLY A 22 -7.80 -9.95 7.61
CA GLY A 22 -8.50 -10.49 6.43
C GLY A 22 -8.24 -9.76 5.12
N ALA A 23 -7.12 -9.04 4.98
CA ALA A 23 -6.71 -8.49 3.70
C ALA A 23 -6.44 -9.60 2.67
N SER A 24 -6.65 -9.26 1.39
CA SER A 24 -6.29 -10.12 0.26
C SER A 24 -5.28 -9.42 -0.65
N PHE A 25 -4.56 -10.20 -1.46
CA PHE A 25 -3.57 -9.67 -2.38
C PHE A 25 -3.46 -10.47 -3.68
N THR A 26 -2.95 -9.81 -4.71
CA THR A 26 -2.37 -10.39 -5.92
C THR A 26 -0.85 -10.29 -5.73
N GLY A 27 -0.09 -11.31 -6.10
CA GLY A 27 1.37 -11.33 -5.91
C GLY A 27 1.85 -12.77 -5.73
N THR A 28 3.07 -12.96 -5.26
CA THR A 28 3.65 -14.27 -4.95
C THR A 28 4.12 -14.30 -3.48
N ASP A 29 4.18 -15.49 -2.90
CA ASP A 29 4.50 -15.70 -1.47
C ASP A 29 6.03 -15.68 -1.20
N ASP A 30 6.81 -15.20 -2.17
CA ASP A 30 8.27 -15.07 -2.13
C ASP A 30 8.74 -13.63 -1.85
N VAL A 31 7.84 -12.65 -1.93
CA VAL A 31 8.17 -11.25 -1.67
C VAL A 31 7.94 -10.93 -0.19
N GLU A 32 9.05 -10.69 0.51
CA GLU A 32 9.05 -10.23 1.89
C GLU A 32 8.65 -8.75 1.97
N TYR A 33 7.68 -8.45 2.84
CA TYR A 33 7.24 -7.09 3.12
C TYR A 33 7.80 -6.60 4.45
N SER A 34 8.19 -5.32 4.50
CA SER A 34 8.63 -4.69 5.75
C SER A 34 7.45 -4.48 6.72
N PRO A 35 7.65 -4.59 8.05
CA PRO A 35 6.64 -4.22 9.05
C PRO A 35 6.21 -2.73 9.01
N GLN A 36 6.95 -1.88 8.29
CA GLN A 36 6.63 -0.46 8.10
C GLN A 36 6.59 -0.10 6.61
N GLN A 37 6.01 -1.01 5.82
CA GLN A 37 5.92 -0.89 4.37
C GLN A 37 4.96 0.24 3.98
N PHE A 38 5.38 1.13 3.08
CA PHE A 38 4.49 2.13 2.49
C PHE A 38 3.55 1.48 1.47
N TYR A 39 2.31 1.92 1.46
CA TYR A 39 1.30 1.56 0.47
C TYR A 39 0.65 2.83 -0.07
N VAL A 40 0.31 2.84 -1.36
CA VAL A 40 -0.49 3.90 -1.98
C VAL A 40 -1.86 3.37 -2.38
N CYS A 41 -2.91 4.10 -2.01
CA CYS A 41 -4.28 3.83 -2.41
C CYS A 41 -4.46 4.26 -3.87
N ILE A 42 -4.91 3.35 -4.73
CA ILE A 42 -5.21 3.66 -6.14
C ILE A 42 -6.72 3.76 -6.39
N GLU A 43 -7.54 3.04 -5.61
CA GLU A 43 -9.00 3.07 -5.66
C GLU A 43 -9.58 2.86 -4.26
N ALA A 44 -10.73 3.46 -3.97
CA ALA A 44 -11.44 3.27 -2.71
C ALA A 44 -12.95 3.30 -2.94
N ASN A 45 -13.67 2.46 -2.20
CA ASN A 45 -15.13 2.46 -2.12
C ASN A 45 -15.56 2.58 -0.65
N PRO A 46 -16.87 2.50 -0.30
CA PRO A 46 -17.29 2.64 1.09
C PRO A 46 -16.82 1.55 2.07
N LYS A 47 -16.42 0.37 1.57
CA LYS A 47 -16.05 -0.80 2.40
C LYS A 47 -14.54 -1.04 2.47
N ASP A 48 -13.88 -0.96 1.33
CA ASP A 48 -12.48 -1.29 1.17
C ASP A 48 -11.80 -0.39 0.13
N ALA A 49 -10.50 -0.62 -0.05
CA ALA A 49 -9.67 0.08 -1.01
C ALA A 49 -8.61 -0.85 -1.59
N LEU A 50 -8.11 -0.46 -2.76
CA LEU A 50 -6.99 -1.10 -3.45
C LEU A 50 -5.70 -0.35 -3.16
N TRP A 51 -4.72 -1.08 -2.64
CA TRP A 51 -3.47 -0.56 -2.11
C TRP A 51 -2.28 -1.23 -2.78
N VAL A 52 -1.35 -0.43 -3.29
CA VAL A 52 -0.13 -0.92 -3.94
C VAL A 52 1.03 -0.81 -2.95
N PRO A 53 1.71 -1.92 -2.60
CA PRO A 53 2.92 -1.87 -1.78
C PRO A 53 4.07 -1.17 -2.52
N LEU A 54 4.80 -0.32 -1.80
CA LEU A 54 5.88 0.52 -2.32
C LEU A 54 7.26 0.14 -1.79
N PHE A 55 8.09 -0.46 -2.62
CA PHE A 55 9.44 -0.90 -2.28
C PHE A 55 10.43 0.27 -2.27
N ALA A 56 11.46 0.18 -1.41
CA ALA A 56 12.48 1.21 -1.24
C ALA A 56 13.52 1.24 -2.39
N GLY A 57 13.64 0.16 -3.15
CA GLY A 57 14.66 0.01 -4.18
C GLY A 57 14.17 -0.73 -5.43
N PRO A 58 14.93 -0.62 -6.53
CA PRO A 58 14.62 -1.32 -7.77
C PRO A 58 14.70 -2.84 -7.58
N GLY A 59 14.13 -3.58 -8.53
CA GLY A 59 14.12 -5.04 -8.54
C GLY A 59 13.46 -5.57 -9.80
N PRO A 60 13.51 -6.89 -10.06
CA PRO A 60 12.79 -7.51 -11.18
C PRO A 60 11.31 -7.11 -11.16
N GLY A 61 10.75 -6.71 -12.31
CA GLY A 61 9.33 -6.32 -12.42
C GLY A 61 8.96 -4.97 -11.81
N ARG A 62 9.85 -4.32 -11.04
CA ARG A 62 9.54 -3.08 -10.33
C ARG A 62 9.67 -1.84 -11.21
N LYS A 63 8.64 -1.00 -11.16
CA LYS A 63 8.57 0.30 -11.83
C LYS A 63 8.80 1.43 -10.83
N GLY A 64 9.64 2.39 -11.19
CA GLY A 64 9.97 3.54 -10.32
C GLY A 64 8.88 4.60 -10.32
N ILE A 65 8.69 5.25 -9.18
CA ILE A 65 7.80 6.39 -9.01
C ILE A 65 8.65 7.64 -8.78
N ALA A 66 8.39 8.68 -9.57
CA ALA A 66 9.10 9.95 -9.46
C ALA A 66 8.81 10.61 -8.10
N PRO A 67 9.82 11.16 -7.40
CA PRO A 67 9.62 11.82 -6.11
C PRO A 67 8.84 13.14 -6.20
N LYS A 68 8.72 13.74 -7.40
CA LYS A 68 8.06 15.04 -7.64
C LYS A 68 6.58 15.05 -7.22
N GLY A 69 5.90 13.91 -7.27
CA GLY A 69 4.48 13.78 -6.93
C GLY A 69 4.17 13.59 -5.45
N LYS A 70 5.18 13.53 -4.57
CA LYS A 70 5.00 13.15 -3.16
C LYS A 70 4.85 14.35 -2.24
N THR A 71 3.85 14.33 -1.36
CA THR A 71 3.67 15.33 -0.29
C THR A 71 3.39 14.66 1.05
N GLY A 72 3.71 15.33 2.16
CA GLY A 72 3.54 14.81 3.51
C GLY A 72 4.84 14.79 4.32
N GLY A 73 5.02 13.76 5.14
CA GLY A 73 6.15 13.63 6.08
C GLY A 73 7.50 13.35 5.39
N PRO A 74 8.62 13.71 6.03
CA PRO A 74 9.97 13.60 5.46
C PRO A 74 10.35 12.16 5.08
N ARG A 75 9.90 11.16 5.85
CA ARG A 75 10.14 9.74 5.56
C ARG A 75 9.49 9.26 4.27
N TRP A 76 8.41 9.91 3.84
CA TRP A 76 7.71 9.59 2.59
C TRP A 76 8.32 10.32 1.39
N ILE A 77 8.50 11.65 1.52
CA ILE A 77 8.89 12.51 0.39
C ILE A 77 10.37 12.38 0.00
N LYS A 78 11.25 11.97 0.93
CA LYS A 78 12.70 11.99 0.72
C LYS A 78 13.21 10.86 -0.19
N TYR A 79 12.52 9.71 -0.18
CA TYR A 79 13.04 8.50 -0.81
C TYR A 79 12.28 8.15 -2.08
N SER A 80 12.99 7.56 -3.04
CA SER A 80 12.37 6.92 -4.20
C SER A 80 11.45 5.78 -3.75
N SER A 81 10.40 5.52 -4.53
CA SER A 81 9.53 4.36 -4.33
C SER A 81 9.38 3.61 -5.62
N PHE A 82 9.16 2.31 -5.50
CA PHE A 82 8.96 1.41 -6.62
C PHE A 82 7.73 0.55 -6.36
N TYR A 83 6.99 0.19 -7.39
CA TYR A 83 5.87 -0.75 -7.30
C TYR A 83 6.07 -1.91 -8.26
N ASP A 84 5.44 -3.03 -7.97
CA ASP A 84 5.40 -4.20 -8.85
C ASP A 84 3.96 -4.40 -9.31
N SER A 85 3.75 -4.48 -10.63
CA SER A 85 2.43 -4.70 -11.24
C SER A 85 1.78 -6.03 -10.84
N GLY A 86 2.55 -7.01 -10.37
CA GLY A 86 2.01 -8.25 -9.81
C GLY A 86 1.40 -8.08 -8.42
N HIS A 87 1.75 -7.00 -7.70
CA HIS A 87 1.43 -6.83 -6.29
C HIS A 87 0.35 -5.77 -6.04
N LEU A 88 -0.84 -6.22 -5.65
CA LEU A 88 -1.97 -5.36 -5.29
C LEU A 88 -2.70 -5.94 -4.08
N CYS A 89 -3.02 -5.10 -3.10
CA CYS A 89 -3.75 -5.52 -1.90
C CYS A 89 -5.16 -4.94 -1.89
N ARG A 90 -6.15 -5.73 -1.47
CA ARG A 90 -7.49 -5.26 -1.15
C ARG A 90 -7.65 -5.29 0.36
N ILE A 91 -7.92 -4.13 0.93
CA ILE A 91 -7.87 -3.92 2.37
C ILE A 91 -9.13 -3.18 2.81
N ALA A 92 -9.87 -3.78 3.75
CA ALA A 92 -11.01 -3.12 4.39
C ALA A 92 -10.56 -1.91 5.21
N HIS A 93 -11.39 -0.87 5.30
CA HIS A 93 -11.00 0.38 5.97
C HIS A 93 -10.60 0.20 7.43
N LYS A 94 -11.25 -0.73 8.13
CA LYS A 94 -10.91 -1.10 9.51
C LYS A 94 -9.53 -1.75 9.60
N ALA A 95 -9.22 -2.70 8.70
CA ALA A 95 -7.93 -3.38 8.66
C ALA A 95 -6.80 -2.39 8.36
N ALA A 96 -7.00 -1.47 7.41
CA ALA A 96 -6.03 -0.42 7.09
C ALA A 96 -5.73 0.48 8.31
N GLN A 97 -6.74 0.86 9.10
CA GLN A 97 -6.55 1.65 10.32
C GLN A 97 -5.77 0.90 11.41
N LEU A 98 -6.04 -0.40 11.59
CA LEU A 98 -5.33 -1.23 12.56
C LEU A 98 -3.86 -1.42 12.14
N ALA A 99 -3.64 -1.79 10.88
CA ALA A 99 -2.31 -2.01 10.33
C ALA A 99 -1.47 -0.72 10.29
N SER A 100 -2.07 0.44 10.03
CA SER A 100 -1.34 1.71 10.06
C SER A 100 -0.92 2.10 11.46
N LYS A 101 -1.76 1.81 12.46
CA LYS A 101 -1.42 2.00 13.87
C LYS A 101 -0.29 1.06 14.29
N ALA A 102 -0.33 -0.21 13.89
CA ALA A 102 0.70 -1.20 14.17
C ALA A 102 2.06 -0.83 13.54
N ALA A 103 2.05 -0.26 12.34
CA ALA A 103 3.26 0.25 11.66
C ALA A 103 3.76 1.61 12.17
N TYR A 104 3.17 2.16 13.23
CA TYR A 104 3.47 3.49 13.75
C TYR A 104 3.40 4.58 12.67
N ASP A 105 2.42 4.51 11.77
CA ASP A 105 2.27 5.47 10.68
C ASP A 105 2.10 6.91 11.23
N GLU A 106 2.90 7.83 10.70
CA GLU A 106 2.94 9.23 11.15
C GLU A 106 2.00 10.12 10.33
N SER A 107 1.35 9.57 9.28
CA SER A 107 0.38 10.30 8.46
C SER A 107 -0.82 10.64 9.33
N THR A 108 -1.25 11.91 9.30
CA THR A 108 -2.46 12.34 10.02
C THR A 108 -3.49 12.87 9.03
N PRO A 109 -4.79 12.90 9.37
CA PRO A 109 -5.79 13.50 8.49
C PRO A 109 -5.54 14.98 8.16
N LYS A 110 -4.79 15.70 9.02
CA LYS A 110 -4.42 17.11 8.80
C LYS A 110 -3.15 17.28 7.96
N ALA A 111 -2.27 16.29 7.98
CA ALA A 111 -1.04 16.26 7.21
C ALA A 111 -0.87 14.85 6.60
N PRO A 112 -1.72 14.48 5.63
CA PRO A 112 -1.68 13.15 5.06
C PRO A 112 -0.49 13.03 4.10
N ASN A 113 0.17 11.87 4.12
CA ASN A 113 1.06 11.48 3.03
C ASN A 113 0.21 11.27 1.76
N ARG A 114 0.62 11.91 0.67
CA ARG A 114 -0.06 11.82 -0.62
C ARG A 114 0.90 11.58 -1.77
N MET A 115 0.36 11.00 -2.83
CA MET A 115 0.92 10.96 -4.16
C MET A 115 -0.04 11.69 -5.11
N ALA A 116 0.51 12.48 -6.03
CA ALA A 116 -0.26 13.14 -7.08
C ALA A 116 -0.95 12.09 -7.97
N LEU A 117 -2.19 12.37 -8.37
CA LEU A 117 -3.00 11.42 -9.14
C LEU A 117 -2.38 11.08 -10.50
N ALA A 118 -1.66 12.02 -11.11
CA ALA A 118 -0.97 11.82 -12.38
C ALA A 118 0.22 10.85 -12.28
N ASP A 119 0.74 10.63 -11.07
CA ASP A 119 1.86 9.73 -10.79
C ASP A 119 1.41 8.38 -10.19
N LEU A 120 0.10 8.16 -10.04
CA LEU A 120 -0.44 6.92 -9.53
C LEU A 120 -0.33 5.79 -10.57
N PRO A 121 0.05 4.57 -10.14
CA PRO A 121 -0.13 3.38 -10.95
C PRO A 121 -1.61 3.24 -11.37
N VAL A 122 -1.87 2.99 -12.65
CA VAL A 122 -3.25 2.81 -13.13
C VAL A 122 -3.76 1.40 -12.83
N ARG A 123 -5.05 1.26 -12.49
CA ARG A 123 -5.65 -0.04 -12.13
C ARG A 123 -5.45 -1.13 -13.19
N SER A 124 -5.39 -0.77 -14.47
CA SER A 124 -5.20 -1.69 -15.60
C SER A 124 -3.80 -2.31 -15.67
N GLU A 125 -2.83 -1.81 -14.90
CA GLU A 125 -1.50 -2.43 -14.79
C GLU A 125 -1.48 -3.67 -13.88
N PHE A 126 -2.54 -3.90 -13.10
CA PHE A 126 -2.59 -4.95 -12.08
C PHE A 126 -3.57 -6.06 -12.46
N PRO A 127 -3.40 -7.28 -11.92
CA PRO A 127 -4.35 -8.38 -12.12
C PRO A 127 -5.78 -8.00 -11.79
N ASP A 128 -6.74 -8.66 -12.43
CA ASP A 128 -8.16 -8.47 -12.15
C ASP A 128 -8.56 -9.04 -10.77
N ASP A 129 -9.83 -8.84 -10.42
CA ASP A 129 -10.37 -9.19 -9.11
C ASP A 129 -10.37 -10.70 -8.82
N SER A 130 -10.29 -11.55 -9.85
CA SER A 130 -10.23 -13.01 -9.67
C SER A 130 -8.87 -13.50 -9.17
N ALA A 131 -7.83 -12.67 -9.28
CA ALA A 131 -6.47 -13.02 -8.85
C ALA A 131 -6.23 -12.81 -7.34
N PHE A 132 -7.16 -12.19 -6.62
CA PHE A 132 -7.01 -11.96 -5.19
C PHE A 132 -7.14 -13.26 -4.39
N ARG A 133 -6.17 -13.47 -3.51
CA ARG A 133 -6.20 -14.54 -2.51
C ARG A 133 -5.93 -13.99 -1.11
N PRO A 134 -6.35 -14.68 -0.04
CA PRO A 134 -6.08 -14.25 1.32
C PRO A 134 -4.58 -13.99 1.54
N MET A 135 -4.23 -12.91 2.25
CA MET A 135 -2.86 -12.70 2.73
C MET A 135 -2.52 -13.64 3.89
N ALA A 136 -3.53 -14.13 4.61
CA ALA A 136 -3.36 -15.10 5.68
C ALA A 136 -2.68 -16.37 5.17
N GLY A 137 -1.67 -16.84 5.91
CA GLY A 137 -0.87 -18.01 5.52
C GLY A 137 0.29 -17.72 4.58
N ASN A 138 0.48 -16.47 4.15
CA ASN A 138 1.66 -16.07 3.39
C ASN A 138 2.92 -16.12 4.29
N VAL A 139 3.80 -17.09 4.02
CA VAL A 139 5.02 -17.37 4.79
C VAL A 139 6.11 -16.30 4.68
N ALA A 140 5.98 -15.38 3.72
CA ALA A 140 6.87 -14.23 3.57
C ALA A 140 6.47 -13.03 4.45
N LEU A 141 5.34 -13.12 5.16
CA LEU A 141 4.96 -12.15 6.20
C LEU A 141 5.55 -12.64 7.52
N ARG A 142 6.68 -12.08 7.95
CA ARG A 142 7.38 -12.46 9.20
C ARG A 142 7.46 -11.31 10.18
#